data_AF-A0A3N0W0Y9-F1
#
_entry.id   AF-A0A3N0W0Y9-F1
#
_cell.length_a   1.000
_cell.length_b   1.000
_cell.length_c   1.000
_cell.angle_alpha   90.00
_cell.angle_beta   90.00
_cell.angle_gamma   90.00
#
_symmetry.space_group_name_H-M   'P 1'
#
loop_
_entity.id
_entity.type
_entity.pdbx_description
1 polymer ?
#
loop_
_entity_poly.entity_id
_entity_poly.type
_entity_poly.pdbx_seq_one_letter_code
_entity_poly.pdbx_strand_id
1 'polypeptide(L)'
;MENTKKIILVILVFLFLGCDSQKKYYDSHFNQIPNTENLKEIKLNLIRYENKLNIVSDYIVGVSGKDEKINFEKKGFLLQDSIYSSKTDSYQLVNNTIDLPTYTEVEKNVLYKDKNNIYYNTTSRNSNYPYLILDLNASQTKILPGGYIKDDKTVYSYGGIICTKIDSVDAENFSVIQLKDTITNKLFYRGRDQKSIYWNESKMSIEDLRLLPVGKKQKDSLSKTFLFK
;
A
#
# COMPACT_ATOMS: atom_id res chain seq x y z
N MET A 1 -58.99 20.97 -45.67
CA MET A 1 -58.46 19.59 -45.76
C MET A 1 -56.96 19.66 -45.57
N GLU A 2 -56.53 19.61 -44.30
CA GLU A 2 -55.12 19.47 -43.92
C GLU A 2 -54.67 18.05 -44.25
N ASN A 3 -53.61 17.93 -45.04
CA ASN A 3 -53.01 16.64 -45.38
C ASN A 3 -51.60 16.56 -44.80
N THR A 4 -51.54 16.01 -43.60
CA THR A 4 -50.59 14.99 -43.13
C THR A 4 -49.28 14.84 -43.92
N LYS A 5 -48.18 15.32 -43.34
CA LYS A 5 -46.87 14.66 -43.47
C LYS A 5 -46.27 14.49 -42.07
N LYS A 6 -46.39 13.27 -41.56
CA LYS A 6 -45.73 12.79 -40.35
C LYS A 6 -44.22 12.85 -40.57
N ILE A 7 -43.53 13.71 -39.83
CA ILE A 7 -42.07 13.67 -39.72
C ILE A 7 -41.74 12.60 -38.69
N ILE A 8 -41.22 11.49 -39.19
CA ILE A 8 -40.68 10.38 -38.41
C ILE A 8 -39.20 10.68 -38.14
N LEU A 9 -38.86 10.71 -36.84
CA LEU A 9 -37.63 10.21 -36.22
C LEU A 9 -36.27 10.77 -36.69
N VAL A 10 -35.59 11.53 -35.82
CA VAL A 10 -34.28 11.10 -35.31
C VAL A 10 -34.20 11.46 -33.83
N ILE A 11 -34.18 10.40 -33.01
CA ILE A 11 -33.74 10.43 -31.62
C ILE A 11 -32.27 10.89 -31.61
N LEU A 12 -32.01 12.06 -31.06
CA LEU A 12 -30.70 12.40 -30.51
C LEU A 12 -30.93 12.89 -29.08
N VAL A 13 -31.38 11.94 -28.27
CA VAL A 13 -31.09 11.91 -26.84
C VAL A 13 -29.56 11.85 -26.75
N PHE A 14 -28.91 13.03 -26.68
CA PHE A 14 -27.70 13.18 -25.88
C PHE A 14 -28.16 12.98 -24.43
N LEU A 15 -28.47 11.76 -24.00
CA LEU A 15 -27.50 10.86 -23.35
C LEU A 15 -26.54 11.70 -22.51
N PHE A 16 -27.00 11.94 -21.28
CA PHE A 16 -26.16 12.03 -20.10
C PHE A 16 -24.83 12.78 -20.33
N LEU A 17 -24.86 14.11 -20.17
CA LEU A 17 -23.77 14.79 -19.47
C LEU A 17 -23.80 14.32 -18.00
N GLY A 18 -23.61 13.02 -17.79
CA GLY A 18 -23.07 12.51 -16.55
C GLY A 18 -21.69 13.13 -16.47
N CYS A 19 -21.52 14.01 -15.50
CA CYS A 19 -20.23 14.54 -15.09
C CYS A 19 -19.41 13.37 -14.52
N ASP A 20 -19.00 12.45 -15.39
CA ASP A 20 -17.99 11.47 -15.05
C ASP A 20 -16.70 12.25 -15.15
N SER A 21 -16.22 12.76 -14.01
CA SER A 21 -14.97 13.50 -13.94
C SER A 21 -13.91 12.65 -14.62
N GLN A 22 -13.46 13.03 -15.82
CA GLN A 22 -12.44 12.29 -16.54
C GLN A 22 -11.28 12.04 -15.57
N LYS A 23 -10.92 10.76 -15.41
CA LYS A 23 -9.80 10.37 -14.56
C LYS A 23 -8.58 11.18 -15.00
N LYS A 24 -8.02 11.97 -14.08
CA LYS A 24 -6.79 12.73 -14.33
C LYS A 24 -5.59 11.84 -14.06
N TYR A 25 -4.60 11.90 -14.93
CA TYR A 25 -3.36 11.17 -14.81
C TYR A 25 -2.19 12.15 -14.77
N TYR A 26 -1.13 11.78 -14.05
CA TYR A 26 0.05 12.59 -13.85
C TYR A 26 1.29 11.72 -14.06
N ASP A 27 2.34 12.30 -14.65
CA ASP A 27 3.63 11.62 -14.80
C ASP A 27 4.41 11.59 -13.48
N SER A 28 5.58 10.95 -13.47
CA SER A 28 6.46 10.85 -12.30
C SER A 28 7.04 12.19 -11.81
N HIS A 29 6.84 13.28 -12.56
CA HIS A 29 7.19 14.66 -12.20
C HIS A 29 5.95 15.49 -11.83
N PHE A 30 4.79 14.85 -11.66
CA PHE A 30 3.50 15.47 -11.34
C PHE A 30 2.93 16.40 -12.41
N ASN A 31 3.42 16.33 -13.64
CA ASN A 31 2.78 17.03 -14.74
C ASN A 31 1.52 16.26 -15.13
N GLN A 32 0.41 16.98 -15.28
CA GLN A 32 -0.82 16.37 -15.77
C GLN A 32 -0.62 15.89 -17.20
N ILE A 33 -0.98 14.63 -17.46
CA ILE A 33 -0.97 14.04 -18.79
C ILE A 33 -2.21 14.57 -19.54
N PRO A 34 -2.03 15.34 -20.64
CA PRO A 34 -3.13 16.02 -21.30
C PRO A 34 -3.97 15.09 -22.19
N ASN A 35 -3.35 14.02 -22.74
CA ASN A 35 -4.04 13.05 -23.58
C ASN A 35 -4.00 11.65 -22.94
N THR A 36 -5.18 11.16 -22.55
CA THR A 36 -5.38 9.86 -21.91
C THR A 36 -5.81 8.76 -22.89
N GLU A 37 -6.00 9.06 -24.18
CA GLU A 37 -6.45 8.10 -25.22
C GLU A 37 -5.46 6.94 -25.40
N ASN A 38 -4.18 7.19 -25.14
CA ASN A 38 -3.11 6.19 -25.24
C ASN A 38 -2.91 5.38 -23.95
N LEU A 39 -3.71 5.61 -22.90
CA LEU A 39 -3.66 4.82 -21.68
C LEU A 39 -4.37 3.49 -21.89
N LYS A 40 -3.64 2.40 -21.69
CA LYS A 40 -4.18 1.05 -21.76
C LYS A 40 -3.95 0.33 -20.44
N GLU A 41 -5.04 -0.02 -19.75
CA GLU A 41 -4.98 -0.93 -18.60
C GLU A 41 -4.41 -2.28 -19.05
N ILE A 42 -3.41 -2.77 -18.31
CA ILE A 42 -2.72 -4.02 -18.62
C ILE A 42 -3.16 -5.11 -17.64
N LYS A 43 -2.95 -4.86 -16.34
CA LYS A 43 -3.24 -5.83 -15.27
C LYS A 43 -3.20 -5.12 -13.93
N LEU A 44 -4.24 -5.28 -13.10
CA LEU A 44 -4.30 -4.69 -11.75
C LEU A 44 -4.01 -3.17 -11.80
N ASN A 45 -2.97 -2.73 -11.10
CA ASN A 45 -2.50 -1.35 -11.03
C ASN A 45 -1.43 -1.02 -12.09
N LEU A 46 -1.38 -1.75 -13.21
CA LEU A 46 -0.43 -1.53 -14.29
C LEU A 46 -1.12 -0.95 -15.53
N ILE A 47 -0.62 0.17 -16.02
CA ILE A 47 -1.09 0.85 -17.23
C ILE A 47 0.07 1.04 -18.19
N ARG A 48 -0.20 0.91 -19.49
CA ARG A 48 0.72 1.33 -20.55
C ARG A 48 0.38 2.75 -20.99
N TYR A 49 1.40 3.61 -21.04
CA TYR A 49 1.35 4.98 -21.56
C TYR A 49 2.58 5.19 -22.45
N GLU A 50 2.39 5.64 -23.70
CA GLU A 50 3.49 5.88 -24.66
C GLU A 50 4.50 4.72 -24.75
N ASN A 51 4.00 3.49 -24.87
CA ASN A 51 4.80 2.24 -24.89
C ASN A 51 5.59 1.92 -23.62
N LYS A 52 5.46 2.71 -22.55
CA LYS A 52 6.01 2.41 -21.22
C LYS A 52 4.95 1.77 -20.34
N LEU A 53 5.31 0.70 -19.64
CA LEU A 53 4.56 0.14 -18.52
C LEU A 53 4.80 1.03 -17.30
N ASN A 54 3.72 1.39 -16.62
CA ASN A 54 3.73 2.20 -15.42
C ASN A 54 3.00 1.45 -14.31
N ILE A 55 3.48 1.60 -13.09
CA ILE A 55 2.73 1.24 -11.89
C ILE A 55 1.94 2.46 -11.42
N VAL A 56 0.67 2.24 -11.07
CA VAL A 56 -0.29 3.31 -10.85
C VAL A 56 -0.69 3.38 -9.40
N SER A 57 -0.67 4.58 -8.84
CA SER A 57 -1.17 4.89 -7.50
C SER A 57 -2.17 6.03 -7.54
N ASP A 58 -2.88 6.21 -6.44
CA ASP A 58 -3.63 7.45 -6.22
C ASP A 58 -2.66 8.63 -6.05
N TYR A 59 -2.95 9.74 -6.73
CA TYR A 59 -2.27 11.02 -6.49
C TYR A 59 -3.10 11.83 -5.49
N ILE A 60 -2.57 11.95 -4.27
CA ILE A 60 -3.21 12.63 -3.15
C ILE A 60 -2.37 13.84 -2.77
N VAL A 61 -2.99 14.99 -2.57
CA VAL A 61 -2.32 16.21 -2.09
C VAL A 61 -2.93 16.67 -0.78
N GLY A 62 -2.08 17.17 0.12
CA GLY A 62 -2.49 17.88 1.32
C GLY A 62 -2.91 19.31 0.96
N VAL A 63 -4.08 19.73 1.43
CA VAL A 63 -4.58 21.11 1.29
C VAL A 63 -4.93 21.66 2.66
N SER A 64 -4.73 22.97 2.85
CA SER A 64 -5.12 23.64 4.10
C SER A 64 -6.63 23.48 4.30
N GLY A 65 -7.02 22.89 5.42
CA GLY A 65 -8.40 22.81 5.86
C GLY A 65 -8.80 24.02 6.70
N LYS A 66 -10.07 24.04 7.13
CA LYS A 66 -10.53 24.93 8.20
C LYS A 66 -9.98 24.42 9.54
N ASP A 67 -9.67 25.33 10.45
CA ASP A 67 -9.19 25.04 11.81
C ASP A 67 -7.83 24.32 11.90
N GLU A 68 -6.83 24.75 11.12
CA GLU A 68 -5.45 24.23 11.15
C GLU A 68 -5.29 22.73 10.82
N LYS A 69 -6.36 22.08 10.34
CA LYS A 69 -6.31 20.69 9.89
C LYS A 69 -5.83 20.61 8.44
N ILE A 70 -4.99 19.63 8.15
CA ILE A 70 -4.65 19.27 6.77
C ILE A 70 -5.75 18.35 6.24
N ASN A 71 -6.43 18.78 5.16
CA ASN A 71 -7.34 17.94 4.40
C ASN A 71 -6.58 17.25 3.28
N PHE A 72 -7.02 16.07 2.86
CA PHE A 72 -6.41 15.33 1.76
C PHE A 72 -7.40 15.18 0.62
N GLU A 73 -6.96 15.54 -0.59
CA GLU A 73 -7.78 15.46 -1.80
C GLU A 73 -7.09 14.56 -2.82
N LYS A 74 -7.86 13.63 -3.40
CA LYS A 74 -7.40 12.84 -4.54
C LYS A 74 -7.49 13.69 -5.81
N LYS A 75 -6.33 14.01 -6.41
CA LYS A 75 -6.23 14.80 -7.65
C LYS A 75 -6.30 13.95 -8.92
N GLY A 76 -6.05 12.65 -8.81
CA GLY A 76 -6.09 11.70 -9.91
C GLY A 76 -5.22 10.48 -9.63
N PHE A 77 -4.51 10.02 -10.66
CA PHE A 77 -3.61 8.87 -10.62
C PHE A 77 -2.20 9.28 -11.03
N LEU A 78 -1.20 8.81 -10.28
CA LEU A 78 0.21 8.99 -10.62
C LEU A 78 0.71 7.77 -11.39
N LEU A 79 1.40 8.01 -12.51
CA LEU A 79 2.06 6.97 -13.30
C LEU A 79 3.55 6.99 -12.97
N GLN A 80 4.03 5.92 -12.33
CA GLN A 80 5.46 5.71 -12.09
C GLN A 80 6.04 4.77 -13.16
N ASP A 81 7.02 5.26 -13.92
CA ASP A 81 7.79 4.46 -14.88
C ASP A 81 9.07 3.85 -14.26
N SER A 82 9.38 4.22 -13.02
CA SER A 82 10.45 3.64 -12.20
C SER A 82 10.05 3.46 -10.74
N ILE A 83 10.65 2.48 -10.07
CA ILE A 83 10.39 2.10 -8.67
C ILE A 83 11.73 2.00 -7.95
N TYR A 84 11.85 2.62 -6.77
CA TYR A 84 13.03 2.44 -5.92
C TYR A 84 13.03 1.05 -5.27
N SER A 85 14.19 0.40 -5.29
CA SER A 85 14.38 -0.93 -4.74
C SER A 85 15.29 -0.90 -3.51
N SER A 86 14.73 -1.28 -2.36
CA SER A 86 15.51 -1.45 -1.13
C SER A 86 16.51 -2.61 -1.20
N LYS A 87 16.33 -3.55 -2.16
CA LYS A 87 17.29 -4.64 -2.42
C LYS A 87 18.61 -4.12 -3.00
N THR A 88 18.51 -3.16 -3.92
CA THR A 88 19.64 -2.70 -4.75
C THR A 88 20.01 -1.25 -4.49
N ASP A 89 19.33 -0.60 -3.54
CA ASP A 89 19.48 0.83 -3.21
C ASP A 89 19.48 1.74 -4.46
N SER A 90 18.52 1.51 -5.37
CA SER A 90 18.48 2.20 -6.66
C SER A 90 17.10 2.16 -7.32
N TYR A 91 16.84 3.11 -8.22
CA TYR A 91 15.62 3.15 -9.05
C TYR A 91 15.73 2.18 -10.23
N GLN A 92 14.66 1.41 -10.46
CA GLN A 92 14.56 0.43 -11.52
C GLN A 92 13.38 0.75 -12.44
N LEU A 93 13.56 0.63 -13.75
CA LEU A 93 12.49 0.87 -14.72
C LEU A 93 11.42 -0.21 -14.62
N VAL A 94 10.14 0.18 -14.56
CA VAL A 94 8.99 -0.73 -14.43
C VAL A 94 8.97 -1.76 -15.56
N ASN A 95 9.24 -1.33 -16.79
CA ASN A 95 9.31 -2.20 -17.99
C ASN A 95 10.20 -3.44 -17.81
N ASN A 96 11.30 -3.30 -17.08
CA ASN A 96 12.32 -4.35 -16.96
C ASN A 96 12.23 -5.10 -15.63
N THR A 97 11.40 -4.62 -14.72
CA THR A 97 11.38 -5.09 -13.32
C THR A 97 10.18 -5.99 -13.04
N ILE A 98 9.01 -5.63 -13.57
CA ILE A 98 7.76 -6.36 -13.30
C ILE A 98 7.61 -7.55 -14.24
N ASP A 99 7.55 -8.76 -13.68
CA ASP A 99 7.17 -9.96 -14.42
C ASP A 99 5.65 -10.05 -14.55
N LEU A 100 5.11 -9.54 -15.67
CA LEU A 100 3.67 -9.49 -15.93
C LEU A 100 2.92 -10.82 -15.76
N PRO A 101 3.45 -11.97 -16.23
CA PRO A 101 2.77 -13.26 -16.07
C PRO A 101 2.49 -13.59 -14.60
N THR A 102 3.49 -13.41 -13.73
CA THR A 102 3.40 -13.78 -12.31
C THR A 102 2.97 -12.64 -11.40
N TYR A 103 2.77 -11.44 -11.92
CA TYR A 103 2.33 -10.28 -11.13
C TYR A 103 0.92 -10.49 -10.54
N THR A 104 0.77 -10.37 -9.23
CA THR A 104 -0.48 -10.59 -8.49
C THR A 104 -0.63 -9.59 -7.34
N GLU A 105 -1.88 -9.25 -7.03
CA GLU A 105 -2.22 -8.52 -5.80
C GLU A 105 -2.24 -9.49 -4.62
N VAL A 106 -1.55 -9.15 -3.54
CA VAL A 106 -1.46 -9.96 -2.31
C VAL A 106 -2.27 -9.33 -1.18
N GLU A 107 -2.25 -8.00 -1.12
CA GLU A 107 -3.12 -7.22 -0.24
C GLU A 107 -3.66 -6.03 -1.02
N LYS A 108 -5.00 -5.91 -1.04
CA LYS A 108 -5.71 -4.99 -1.92
C LYS A 108 -5.17 -3.56 -1.83
N ASN A 109 -4.69 -3.03 -2.95
CA ASN A 109 -4.10 -1.68 -3.08
C ASN A 109 -2.84 -1.41 -2.23
N VAL A 110 -2.29 -2.40 -1.53
CA VAL A 110 -1.18 -2.23 -0.58
C VAL A 110 0.05 -3.05 -0.99
N LEU A 111 -0.13 -4.34 -1.26
CA LEU A 111 0.96 -5.26 -1.59
C LEU A 111 0.68 -5.98 -2.89
N TYR A 112 1.68 -5.96 -3.77
CA TYR A 112 1.72 -6.74 -5.00
C TYR A 112 2.99 -7.57 -5.01
N LYS A 113 2.99 -8.65 -5.77
CA LYS A 113 4.18 -9.48 -5.96
C LYS A 113 4.27 -10.00 -7.37
N ASP A 114 5.47 -10.31 -7.81
CA ASP A 114 5.71 -11.25 -8.89
C ASP A 114 6.70 -12.33 -8.40
N LYS A 115 7.22 -13.16 -9.30
CA LYS A 115 8.17 -14.22 -8.95
C LYS A 115 9.49 -13.72 -8.33
N ASN A 116 9.87 -12.46 -8.60
CA ASN A 116 11.15 -11.87 -8.21
C ASN A 116 11.01 -10.91 -7.02
N ASN A 117 9.91 -10.15 -6.95
CA ASN A 117 9.81 -8.95 -6.14
C ASN A 117 8.48 -8.83 -5.38
N ILE A 118 8.56 -8.16 -4.23
CA ILE A 118 7.41 -7.66 -3.47
C ILE A 118 7.36 -6.15 -3.64
N TYR A 119 6.23 -5.64 -4.10
CA TYR A 119 5.97 -4.22 -4.33
C TYR A 119 5.02 -3.71 -3.25
N TYR A 120 5.46 -2.70 -2.51
CA TYR A 120 4.65 -2.05 -1.50
C TYR A 120 4.20 -0.69 -1.97
N ASN A 121 2.89 -0.46 -1.95
CA ASN A 121 2.31 0.85 -2.09
C ASN A 121 2.35 1.53 -0.72
N THR A 122 3.26 2.48 -0.56
CA THR A 122 3.36 3.30 0.65
C THR A 122 2.07 4.05 0.94
N THR A 123 1.22 4.27 -0.06
CA THR A 123 0.04 5.14 0.04
C THR A 123 0.38 6.51 0.65
N SER A 124 1.67 6.85 0.72
CA SER A 124 2.17 7.95 1.52
C SER A 124 1.72 9.20 0.82
N ARG A 125 0.90 9.95 1.54
CA ARG A 125 0.24 11.18 1.11
C ARG A 125 1.24 12.30 0.80
N ASN A 126 2.53 12.03 1.05
CA ASN A 126 3.68 12.91 0.84
C ASN A 126 4.77 12.26 -0.03
N SER A 127 4.54 11.06 -0.59
CA SER A 127 5.56 10.39 -1.41
C SER A 127 5.36 10.70 -2.88
N ASN A 128 6.43 11.18 -3.51
CA ASN A 128 6.49 11.36 -4.95
C ASN A 128 6.61 10.05 -5.73
N TYR A 129 6.98 8.96 -5.04
CA TYR A 129 7.12 7.63 -5.60
C TYR A 129 6.46 6.63 -4.65
N PRO A 130 5.12 6.46 -4.73
CA PRO A 130 4.37 5.70 -3.75
C PRO A 130 4.71 4.21 -3.75
N TYR A 131 5.20 3.63 -4.84
CA TYR A 131 5.66 2.24 -4.85
C TYR A 131 7.15 2.08 -4.51
N LEU A 132 7.46 1.01 -3.77
CA LEU A 132 8.81 0.56 -3.40
C LEU A 132 8.94 -0.95 -3.62
N ILE A 133 10.15 -1.44 -3.93
CA ILE A 133 10.47 -2.88 -3.91
C ILE A 133 11.13 -3.21 -2.58
N LEU A 134 10.51 -4.12 -1.81
CA LEU A 134 11.01 -4.52 -0.50
C LEU A 134 12.19 -5.50 -0.62
N ASP A 135 13.12 -5.44 0.33
CA ASP A 135 14.23 -6.39 0.45
C ASP A 135 13.77 -7.74 1.02
N LEU A 136 12.96 -8.44 0.22
CA LEU A 136 12.36 -9.73 0.53
C LEU A 136 12.52 -10.72 -0.63
N ASN A 137 12.74 -11.98 -0.29
CA ASN A 137 12.62 -13.10 -1.20
C ASN A 137 11.13 -13.39 -1.47
N ALA A 138 10.67 -13.05 -2.66
CA ALA A 138 9.26 -13.17 -3.05
C ALA A 138 8.72 -14.60 -2.95
N SER A 139 9.57 -15.62 -3.15
CA SER A 139 9.16 -17.03 -3.08
C SER A 139 8.95 -17.54 -1.65
N GLN A 140 9.57 -16.91 -0.66
CA GLN A 140 9.54 -17.31 0.76
C GLN A 140 8.73 -16.34 1.63
N THR A 141 8.19 -15.28 1.02
CA THR A 141 7.50 -14.21 1.73
C THR A 141 6.20 -14.70 2.37
N LYS A 142 6.00 -14.33 3.64
CA LYS A 142 4.79 -14.58 4.42
C LYS A 142 4.24 -13.26 4.94
N ILE A 143 2.96 -13.03 4.68
CA ILE A 143 2.20 -11.94 5.30
C ILE A 143 1.64 -12.44 6.63
N LEU A 144 1.82 -11.63 7.67
CA LEU A 144 1.37 -11.90 9.01
C LEU A 144 0.34 -10.84 9.45
N PRO A 145 -0.59 -11.18 10.37
CA PRO A 145 -1.53 -10.22 10.92
C PRO A 145 -0.84 -9.01 11.57
N GLY A 146 -1.53 -7.87 11.63
CA GLY A 146 -1.01 -6.68 12.31
C GLY A 146 -0.03 -5.86 11.49
N GLY A 147 0.03 -6.05 10.18
CA GLY A 147 0.90 -5.27 9.30
C GLY A 147 2.36 -5.69 9.40
N TYR A 148 2.63 -7.00 9.31
CA TYR A 148 3.99 -7.52 9.22
C TYR A 148 4.14 -8.43 8.02
N ILE A 149 5.27 -8.33 7.33
CA ILE A 149 5.62 -9.17 6.20
C ILE A 149 7.08 -9.60 6.37
N LYS A 150 7.37 -10.86 6.10
CA LYS A 150 8.71 -11.42 6.33
C LYS A 150 9.10 -12.44 5.28
N ASP A 151 10.39 -12.69 5.15
CA ASP A 151 10.94 -13.94 4.65
C ASP A 151 11.74 -14.63 5.77
N ASP A 152 12.75 -15.44 5.42
CA ASP A 152 13.62 -16.12 6.37
C ASP A 152 14.68 -15.20 7.00
N LYS A 153 14.95 -14.02 6.43
CA LYS A 153 16.06 -13.13 6.82
C LYS A 153 15.61 -11.74 7.24
N THR A 154 14.49 -11.28 6.71
CA THR A 154 14.04 -9.90 6.82
C THR A 154 12.59 -9.86 7.27
N VAL A 155 12.29 -8.92 8.16
CA VAL A 155 10.92 -8.58 8.56
C VAL A 155 10.70 -7.09 8.30
N TYR A 156 9.58 -6.76 7.70
CA TYR A 156 9.07 -5.41 7.62
C TYR A 156 7.80 -5.31 8.47
N SER A 157 7.66 -4.18 9.18
CA SER A 157 6.34 -3.69 9.55
C SER A 157 5.82 -2.79 8.45
N TYR A 158 4.54 -2.89 8.12
CA TYR A 158 3.89 -2.07 7.10
C TYR A 158 2.46 -1.73 7.52
N GLY A 159 2.00 -0.52 7.17
CA GLY A 159 0.63 -0.09 7.45
C GLY A 159 0.53 1.42 7.59
N GLY A 160 -0.47 2.02 6.93
CA GLY A 160 -0.58 3.48 6.86
C GLY A 160 0.55 4.09 6.03
N ILE A 161 1.29 5.04 6.60
CA ILE A 161 2.34 5.82 5.91
C ILE A 161 3.72 5.12 5.98
N ILE A 162 3.85 4.07 6.79
CA ILE A 162 5.14 3.50 7.19
C ILE A 162 5.26 2.08 6.64
N CYS A 163 6.37 1.81 5.96
CA CYS A 163 6.90 0.46 5.81
C CYS A 163 8.39 0.49 6.11
N THR A 164 8.78 -0.24 7.14
CA THR A 164 10.11 -0.15 7.73
C THR A 164 10.63 -1.53 8.04
N LYS A 165 11.87 -1.79 7.63
CA LYS A 165 12.62 -2.99 7.97
C LYS A 165 12.89 -2.97 9.47
N ILE A 166 12.61 -4.08 10.15
CA ILE A 166 12.84 -4.23 11.58
C ILE A 166 14.28 -4.71 11.75
N ASP A 167 15.13 -3.89 12.35
CA ASP A 167 16.53 -4.23 12.56
C ASP A 167 16.72 -5.18 13.75
N SER A 168 17.75 -6.03 13.67
CA SER A 168 18.18 -6.94 14.74
C SER A 168 17.09 -7.92 15.23
N VAL A 169 16.09 -8.19 14.41
CA VAL A 169 15.04 -9.19 14.66
C VAL A 169 15.50 -10.58 14.25
N ASP A 170 15.15 -11.60 15.04
CA ASP A 170 15.25 -12.99 14.58
C ASP A 170 14.10 -13.26 13.61
N ALA A 171 14.37 -13.02 12.32
CA ALA A 171 13.40 -13.14 11.25
C ALA A 171 12.88 -14.56 11.13
N GLU A 172 13.72 -15.60 11.26
CA GLU A 172 13.29 -17.01 11.14
C GLU A 172 12.16 -17.32 12.14
N ASN A 173 12.36 -16.96 13.41
CA ASN A 173 11.40 -17.21 14.50
C ASN A 173 10.37 -16.10 14.70
N PHE A 174 10.38 -15.05 13.87
CA PHE A 174 9.43 -13.97 14.00
C PHE A 174 8.00 -14.46 13.79
N SER A 175 7.13 -14.11 14.73
CA SER A 175 5.72 -14.45 14.76
C SER A 175 4.90 -13.28 15.28
N VAL A 176 3.58 -13.39 15.20
CA VAL A 176 2.66 -12.38 15.71
C VAL A 176 1.84 -12.98 16.84
N ILE A 177 1.68 -12.20 17.91
CA ILE A 177 0.78 -12.51 19.02
C ILE A 177 -0.49 -11.68 18.90
N GLN A 178 -1.62 -12.34 19.12
CA GLN A 178 -2.92 -11.69 19.21
C GLN A 178 -3.23 -11.36 20.66
N LEU A 179 -3.58 -10.10 20.90
CA LEU A 179 -3.88 -9.54 22.20
C LEU A 179 -5.29 -8.98 22.19
N LYS A 180 -5.91 -8.91 23.38
CA LYS A 180 -7.26 -8.40 23.55
C LYS A 180 -7.22 -7.20 24.48
N ASP A 181 -7.66 -6.07 23.96
CA ASP A 181 -7.78 -4.84 24.72
C ASP A 181 -8.87 -5.01 25.80
N THR A 182 -8.52 -4.81 27.06
CA THR A 182 -9.44 -4.96 28.21
C THR A 182 -10.44 -3.82 28.32
N ILE A 183 -10.17 -2.68 27.70
CA ILE A 183 -11.03 -1.49 27.71
C ILE A 183 -11.99 -1.58 26.53
N THR A 184 -11.47 -1.78 25.32
CA THR A 184 -12.28 -1.73 24.09
C THR A 184 -12.82 -3.08 23.64
N ASN A 185 -12.35 -4.19 24.25
CA ASN A 185 -12.65 -5.57 23.87
C ASN A 185 -12.20 -5.92 22.43
N LYS A 186 -11.46 -5.03 21.75
CA LYS A 186 -10.94 -5.23 20.40
C LYS A 186 -9.66 -6.06 20.43
N LEU A 187 -9.45 -6.79 19.34
CA LEU A 187 -8.24 -7.55 19.12
C LEU A 187 -7.18 -6.66 18.45
N PHE A 188 -5.93 -6.82 18.87
CA PHE A 188 -4.79 -6.18 18.24
C PHE A 188 -3.59 -7.13 18.24
N TYR A 189 -2.60 -6.82 17.42
CA TYR A 189 -1.48 -7.71 17.14
C TYR A 189 -0.16 -7.06 17.52
N ARG A 190 0.81 -7.87 17.97
CA ARG A 190 2.20 -7.44 18.20
C ARG A 190 3.15 -8.44 17.55
N GLY A 191 4.20 -7.92 16.92
CA GLY A 191 5.29 -8.74 16.45
C GLY A 191 6.07 -9.29 17.64
N ARG A 192 6.67 -10.46 17.49
CA ARG A 192 7.62 -10.98 18.48
C ARG A 192 8.63 -11.90 17.80
N ASP A 193 9.80 -11.97 18.41
CA ASP A 193 10.76 -13.04 18.19
C ASP A 193 10.99 -13.78 19.52
N GLN A 194 12.09 -14.53 19.62
CA GLN A 194 12.43 -15.26 20.84
C GLN A 194 12.83 -14.35 22.01
N LYS A 195 13.23 -13.10 21.75
CA LYS A 195 13.86 -12.19 22.72
C LYS A 195 13.08 -10.90 22.96
N SER A 196 12.18 -10.55 22.06
CA SER A 196 11.63 -9.20 21.96
C SER A 196 10.18 -9.22 21.49
N ILE A 197 9.43 -8.21 21.92
CA ILE A 197 8.10 -7.87 21.40
C ILE A 197 8.22 -6.54 20.67
N TYR A 198 7.53 -6.42 19.54
CA TYR A 198 7.59 -5.26 18.66
C TYR A 198 6.19 -4.63 18.53
N TRP A 199 6.17 -3.31 18.56
CA TRP A 199 5.06 -2.51 18.08
C TRP A 199 5.51 -1.79 16.82
N ASN A 200 4.95 -2.24 15.69
CA ASN A 200 5.40 -1.88 14.36
C ASN A 200 6.90 -2.20 14.22
N GLU A 201 7.72 -1.25 13.79
CA GLU A 201 9.17 -1.39 13.69
C GLU A 201 9.91 -1.32 15.03
N SER A 202 9.24 -0.82 16.08
CA SER A 202 9.89 -0.49 17.34
C SER A 202 9.85 -1.66 18.33
N LYS A 203 11.01 -2.01 18.87
CA LYS A 203 11.13 -2.96 20.00
C LYS A 203 10.53 -2.33 21.26
N MET A 204 9.57 -3.02 21.88
CA MET A 204 8.94 -2.59 23.12
C MET A 204 9.89 -2.75 24.31
N SER A 205 9.87 -1.77 25.21
CA SER A 205 10.47 -1.87 26.54
C SER A 205 9.53 -2.59 27.52
N ILE A 206 10.06 -2.96 28.69
CA ILE A 206 9.24 -3.50 29.79
C ILE A 206 8.18 -2.48 30.25
N GLU A 207 8.48 -1.18 30.19
CA GLU A 207 7.53 -0.14 30.56
C GLU A 207 6.38 -0.05 29.54
N ASP A 208 6.66 -0.15 28.25
CA ASP A 208 5.64 -0.20 27.21
C ASP A 208 4.69 -1.40 27.40
N LEU A 209 5.22 -2.55 27.79
CA LEU A 209 4.41 -3.73 28.12
C LEU A 209 3.49 -3.49 29.32
N ARG A 210 3.95 -2.78 30.34
CA ARG A 210 3.13 -2.44 31.52
C ARG A 210 1.98 -1.52 31.14
N LEU A 211 2.18 -0.66 30.14
CA LEU A 211 1.17 0.26 29.63
C LEU A 211 0.18 -0.38 28.66
N LEU A 212 0.43 -1.60 28.16
CA LEU A 212 -0.52 -2.27 27.28
C LEU A 212 -1.91 -2.43 27.94
N PRO A 213 -3.01 -2.18 27.21
CA PRO A 213 -4.36 -2.32 27.76
C PRO A 213 -4.79 -3.80 27.76
N VAL A 214 -4.00 -4.69 28.34
CA VAL A 214 -4.27 -6.13 28.39
C VAL A 214 -4.33 -6.64 29.83
N GLY A 215 -4.97 -7.79 30.03
CA GLY A 215 -5.15 -8.36 31.37
C GLY A 215 -3.81 -8.71 32.03
N LYS A 216 -3.76 -8.65 33.37
CA LYS A 216 -2.55 -8.94 34.15
C LYS A 216 -1.88 -10.28 33.76
N LYS A 217 -2.69 -11.35 33.61
CA LYS A 217 -2.18 -12.67 33.16
C LYS A 217 -1.44 -12.61 31.82
N GLN A 218 -1.92 -11.80 30.87
CA GLN A 218 -1.25 -11.63 29.59
C GLN A 218 0.03 -10.83 29.76
N LYS A 219 0.02 -9.71 30.51
CA LYS A 219 1.25 -8.93 30.81
C LYS A 219 2.34 -9.78 31.46
N ASP A 220 1.97 -10.61 32.43
CA ASP A 220 2.90 -11.50 33.14
C ASP A 220 3.50 -12.53 32.16
N SER A 221 2.69 -13.08 31.25
CA SER A 221 3.16 -13.99 30.20
C SER A 221 4.12 -13.31 29.22
N LEU A 222 3.78 -12.09 28.75
CA LEU A 222 4.62 -11.33 27.83
C LEU A 222 5.95 -10.94 28.46
N SER A 223 5.94 -10.54 29.73
CA SER A 223 7.15 -10.15 30.47
C SER A 223 8.14 -11.30 30.61
N LYS A 224 7.68 -12.56 30.69
CA LYS A 224 8.57 -13.72 30.70
C LYS A 224 9.41 -13.83 29.42
N THR A 225 8.87 -13.40 28.28
CA THR A 225 9.60 -13.39 26.99
C THR A 225 10.83 -12.47 27.04
N PHE A 226 10.78 -11.40 27.84
CA PHE A 226 11.92 -10.49 28.06
C PHE A 226 12.90 -10.97 29.13
N LEU A 227 12.50 -11.93 29.97
CA LEU A 227 13.23 -12.33 31.18
C LEU A 227 14.09 -13.58 30.97
N PHE A 228 13.93 -14.29 29.86
CA PHE A 228 14.94 -15.27 29.42
C PHE A 228 16.11 -14.51 28.77
N LYS A 229 16.97 -13.95 29.63
CA LYS A 229 18.30 -13.46 29.28
C LYS A 229 19.28 -14.62 29.12
#